data_AF-A0A2K4YCU3-F1
#
_entry.id   AF-A0A2K4YCU3-F1
#
_cell.length_a   1.000
_cell.length_b   1.000
_cell.length_c   1.000
_cell.angle_alpha   90.00
_cell.angle_beta   90.00
_cell.angle_gamma   90.00
#
_symmetry.space_group_name_H-M   'P 1'
#
loop_
_entity.id
_entity.type
_entity.pdbx_description
1 polymer ?
#
loop_
_entity_poly.entity_id
_entity_poly.type
_entity_poly.pdbx_seq_one_letter_code
_entity_poly.pdbx_strand_id
1 'polypeptide(L)'
;VRSAGFGELVASLVAFHTGAHAEAAERGLSGLSAFSDPPSNVLDALTFCDLTTGPDGAPISPRDRLRDVLARYGSEDPVHRAVDAGRDELLAAVRRVRDWL
;
A
#
# COMPACT_ATOMS: atom_id res chain seq x y z
N VAL A 1 -15.83 -4.02 0.99
CA VAL A 1 -15.33 -4.17 2.39
C VAL A 1 -16.45 -3.99 3.40
N ARG A 2 -17.00 -2.77 3.59
CA ARG A 2 -18.15 -2.54 4.50
C ARG A 2 -19.38 -3.39 4.15
N SER A 3 -19.76 -3.47 2.87
CA SER A 3 -20.89 -4.31 2.40
C SER A 3 -20.69 -5.81 2.63
N ALA A 4 -19.44 -6.26 2.82
CA ALA A 4 -19.12 -7.65 3.14
C ALA A 4 -19.08 -7.91 4.66
N GLY A 5 -19.48 -6.93 5.49
CA GLY A 5 -19.56 -7.05 6.95
C GLY A 5 -18.26 -6.77 7.70
N PHE A 6 -17.18 -6.38 7.02
CA PHE A 6 -15.94 -5.98 7.69
C PHE A 6 -16.09 -4.59 8.34
N GLY A 7 -15.55 -4.45 9.56
CA GLY A 7 -15.62 -3.21 10.34
C GLY A 7 -14.76 -2.06 9.80
N GLU A 8 -14.91 -0.89 10.42
CA GLU A 8 -14.26 0.36 9.98
C GLU A 8 -12.75 0.27 9.87
N LEU A 9 -12.08 -0.37 10.83
CA LEU A 9 -10.63 -0.54 10.80
C LEU A 9 -10.15 -1.22 9.50
N VAL A 10 -10.82 -2.30 9.10
CA VAL A 10 -10.46 -3.04 7.87
C VAL A 10 -10.75 -2.19 6.63
N ALA A 11 -11.87 -1.46 6.62
CA ALA A 11 -12.21 -0.56 5.54
C ALA A 11 -11.16 0.56 5.37
N SER A 12 -10.73 1.18 6.48
CA SER A 12 -9.64 2.15 6.49
C SER A 12 -8.32 1.54 6.03
N LEU A 13 -7.91 0.38 6.57
CA LEU A 13 -6.67 -0.27 6.14
C LEU A 13 -6.65 -0.50 4.63
N VAL A 14 -7.75 -0.98 4.04
CA VAL A 14 -7.85 -1.13 2.58
C VAL A 14 -7.79 0.22 1.85
N ALA A 15 -8.36 1.29 2.39
CA ALA A 15 -8.31 2.61 1.77
C ALA A 15 -6.90 3.24 1.77
N PHE A 16 -6.05 2.90 2.74
CA PHE A 16 -4.75 3.55 2.95
C PHE A 16 -3.52 2.66 2.65
N HIS A 17 -3.67 1.33 2.55
CA HIS A 17 -2.53 0.41 2.39
C HIS A 17 -1.67 0.68 1.15
N THR A 18 -0.38 0.38 1.28
CA THR A 18 0.63 0.42 0.19
C THR A 18 0.58 1.70 -0.66
N GLY A 19 0.32 2.86 -0.04
CA GLY A 19 0.29 4.13 -0.75
C GLY A 19 -0.97 4.38 -1.57
N ALA A 20 -2.06 3.65 -1.35
CA ALA A 20 -3.34 3.83 -2.04
C ALA A 20 -3.88 5.28 -1.98
N HIS A 21 -3.54 6.02 -0.92
CA HIS A 21 -3.87 7.45 -0.80
C HIS A 21 -3.15 8.31 -1.86
N ALA A 22 -1.89 7.99 -2.19
CA ALA A 22 -1.14 8.68 -3.24
C ALA A 22 -1.70 8.33 -4.63
N GLU A 23 -2.05 7.06 -4.87
CA GLU A 23 -2.71 6.66 -6.12
C GLU A 23 -4.08 7.35 -6.30
N ALA A 24 -4.86 7.46 -5.23
CA ALA A 24 -6.12 8.18 -5.25
C ALA A 24 -5.93 9.66 -5.63
N ALA A 25 -4.86 10.29 -5.14
CA ALA A 25 -4.51 11.66 -5.52
C ALA A 25 -4.14 11.77 -7.02
N GLU A 26 -3.32 10.85 -7.54
CA GLU A 26 -3.00 10.76 -8.98
C GLU A 26 -4.25 10.57 -9.86
N ARG A 27 -5.27 9.86 -9.32
CA ARG A 27 -6.56 9.64 -9.99
C ARG A 27 -7.58 10.77 -9.78
N GLY A 28 -7.28 11.78 -8.96
CA GLY A 28 -8.22 12.86 -8.62
C GLY A 28 -9.44 12.41 -7.80
N LEU A 29 -9.31 11.34 -7.01
CA LEU A 29 -10.38 10.79 -6.19
C LEU A 29 -10.48 11.53 -4.84
N SER A 30 -11.69 11.97 -4.47
CA SER A 30 -11.95 12.74 -3.24
C SER A 30 -12.57 11.95 -2.08
N GLY A 31 -12.62 10.61 -2.17
CA GLY A 31 -13.35 9.73 -1.24
C GLY A 31 -12.60 9.26 0.01
N LEU A 32 -11.30 9.58 0.15
CA LEU A 32 -10.50 9.15 1.30
C LEU A 32 -10.97 9.75 2.63
N SER A 33 -11.58 10.92 2.61
CA SER A 33 -12.14 11.58 3.80
C SER A 33 -13.29 10.79 4.45
N ALA A 34 -13.86 9.79 3.76
CA ALA A 34 -14.87 8.89 4.29
C ALA A 34 -14.29 7.75 5.15
N PHE A 35 -12.97 7.68 5.30
CA PHE A 35 -12.24 6.68 6.08
C PHE A 35 -11.41 7.38 7.16
N SER A 36 -11.36 6.79 8.34
CA SER A 36 -10.46 7.25 9.41
C SER A 36 -9.03 6.81 9.12
N ASP A 37 -8.04 7.61 9.51
CA ASP A 37 -6.63 7.18 9.46
C ASP A 37 -6.44 5.90 10.30
N PRO A 38 -5.97 4.79 9.72
CA PRO A 38 -5.76 3.56 10.46
C PRO A 38 -4.54 3.71 11.39
N PRO A 39 -4.44 2.92 12.48
CA PRO A 39 -3.26 2.87 13.32
C PRO A 39 -2.00 2.59 12.47
N SER A 40 -0.99 3.44 12.58
CA SER A 40 0.20 3.42 11.73
C SER A 40 0.94 2.08 11.78
N ASN A 41 1.04 1.47 12.96
CA ASN A 41 1.63 0.14 13.11
C ASN A 41 0.86 -0.93 12.34
N VAL A 42 -0.47 -0.92 12.35
CA VAL A 42 -1.26 -1.92 11.61
C VAL A 42 -1.18 -1.67 10.10
N LEU A 43 -1.13 -0.42 9.67
CA LEU A 43 -0.92 -0.03 8.27
C LEU A 43 0.47 -0.46 7.77
N ASP A 44 1.51 -0.28 8.59
CA ASP A 44 2.86 -0.74 8.31
C ASP A 44 2.89 -2.26 8.16
N ALA A 45 2.24 -3.00 9.06
CA ALA A 45 2.15 -4.45 8.99
C ALA A 45 1.48 -4.92 7.69
N LEU A 46 0.37 -4.29 7.29
CA LEU A 46 -0.32 -4.63 6.05
C LEU A 46 0.51 -4.28 4.81
N THR A 47 1.18 -3.13 4.82
CA THR A 47 2.10 -2.71 3.76
C THR A 47 3.28 -3.67 3.65
N PHE A 48 3.82 -4.15 4.79
CA PHE A 48 4.85 -5.18 4.81
C PHE A 48 4.36 -6.49 4.18
N CYS A 49 3.16 -6.95 4.53
CA CYS A 49 2.58 -8.17 3.95
C CYS A 49 2.44 -8.06 2.42
N ASP A 50 1.94 -6.94 1.90
CA ASP A 50 1.81 -6.74 0.45
C ASP A 50 3.17 -6.60 -0.26
N LEU A 51 4.11 -5.88 0.33
CA LEU A 51 5.43 -5.68 -0.27
C LEU A 51 6.37 -6.89 -0.15
N THR A 52 6.05 -7.87 0.68
CA THR A 52 6.84 -9.10 0.83
C THR A 52 6.18 -10.33 0.19
N THR A 53 5.04 -10.15 -0.47
CA THR A 53 4.30 -11.22 -1.14
C THR A 53 4.23 -10.97 -2.65
N GLY A 54 4.70 -11.95 -3.43
CA GLY A 54 4.65 -11.95 -4.89
C GLY A 54 3.24 -12.18 -5.43
N PRO A 55 3.00 -11.96 -6.74
CA PRO A 55 1.70 -12.15 -7.36
C PRO A 55 1.20 -13.62 -7.32
N ASP A 56 2.11 -14.57 -7.13
CA ASP A 56 1.83 -16.01 -6.95
C ASP A 56 1.72 -16.41 -5.46
N GLY A 57 1.84 -15.45 -4.54
CA GLY A 57 1.83 -15.68 -3.10
C GLY A 57 3.19 -16.08 -2.53
N ALA A 58 4.25 -16.21 -3.33
CA ALA A 58 5.58 -16.55 -2.84
C ALA A 58 6.28 -15.35 -2.16
N PRO A 59 7.18 -15.58 -1.19
CA PRO A 59 7.98 -14.50 -0.62
C PRO A 59 8.82 -13.80 -1.69
N ILE A 60 8.83 -12.46 -1.64
CA ILE A 60 9.61 -11.60 -2.54
C ILE A 60 10.28 -10.48 -1.74
N SER A 61 11.39 -9.95 -2.23
CA SER A 61 12.00 -8.78 -1.60
C SER A 61 11.14 -7.52 -1.85
N PRO A 62 11.02 -6.59 -0.90
CA PRO A 62 10.27 -5.35 -1.09
C PRO A 62 10.75 -4.52 -2.29
N ARG A 63 12.06 -4.54 -2.57
CA ARG A 63 12.61 -3.82 -3.72
C ARG A 63 12.21 -4.46 -5.03
N ASP A 64 12.24 -5.79 -5.11
CA ASP A 64 11.82 -6.52 -6.31
C ASP A 64 10.32 -6.39 -6.51
N ARG A 65 9.52 -6.47 -5.44
CA ARG A 65 8.07 -6.25 -5.51
C ARG A 65 7.72 -4.86 -6.05
N LEU A 66 8.41 -3.80 -5.61
CA LEU A 66 8.22 -2.45 -6.15
C LEU A 66 8.65 -2.35 -7.62
N ARG A 67 9.79 -2.95 -7.99
CA ARG A 67 10.23 -3.03 -9.40
C ARG A 67 9.19 -3.73 -10.27
N ASP A 68 8.61 -4.82 -9.79
CA ASP A 68 7.57 -5.55 -10.51
C ASP A 68 6.31 -4.71 -10.72
N VAL A 69 5.90 -3.90 -9.72
CA VAL A 69 4.80 -2.94 -9.90
C VAL A 69 5.14 -1.93 -10.99
N LEU A 70 6.30 -1.28 -10.89
CA LEU A 70 6.72 -0.25 -11.85
C LEU A 70 6.96 -0.78 -13.26
N ALA A 71 7.25 -2.08 -13.40
CA ALA A 71 7.35 -2.74 -14.71
C ALA A 71 5.98 -3.11 -15.29
N ARG A 72 4.99 -3.47 -14.45
CA ARG A 72 3.62 -3.80 -14.89
C ARG A 72 2.83 -2.58 -15.32
N TYR A 73 3.02 -1.45 -14.64
CA TYR A 73 2.35 -0.18 -14.93
C TYR A 73 3.35 0.77 -15.58
N GLY A 74 3.06 1.24 -16.81
CA GLY A 74 3.93 2.20 -17.51
C GLY A 74 4.04 3.54 -16.76
N SER A 75 5.04 4.36 -17.09
CA SER A 75 5.36 5.61 -16.36
C SER A 75 4.19 6.59 -16.23
N GLU A 76 3.28 6.60 -17.20
CA GLU A 76 2.12 7.48 -17.20
C GLU A 76 0.96 6.96 -16.35
N ASP A 77 1.00 5.71 -15.88
CA ASP A 77 -0.06 5.11 -15.08
C ASP A 77 -0.07 5.71 -13.65
N PRO A 78 -1.23 6.07 -13.09
CA PRO A 78 -1.35 6.55 -11.72
C PRO A 78 -0.69 5.65 -10.67
N VAL A 79 -0.75 4.33 -10.86
CA VAL A 79 -0.09 3.37 -9.96
C VAL A 79 1.41 3.55 -10.00
N HIS A 80 2.00 3.71 -11.20
CA HIS A 80 3.43 3.90 -11.35
C HIS A 80 3.88 5.17 -10.64
N ARG A 81 3.22 6.30 -10.91
CA ARG A 81 3.58 7.60 -10.32
C ARG A 81 3.47 7.60 -8.80
N ALA A 82 2.39 7.06 -8.26
CA ALA A 82 2.18 6.95 -6.82
C ALA A 82 3.23 6.07 -6.14
N VAL A 83 3.53 4.91 -6.72
CA VAL A 83 4.53 3.98 -6.18
C VAL A 83 5.94 4.52 -6.29
N ASP A 84 6.27 5.21 -7.39
CA ASP A 84 7.58 5.83 -7.58
C ASP A 84 7.79 6.98 -6.58
N ALA A 85 6.80 7.87 -6.43
CA ALA A 85 6.84 8.97 -5.47
C ALA A 85 6.86 8.49 -4.00
N GLY A 86 6.13 7.42 -3.68
CA GLY A 86 6.03 6.86 -2.34
C GLY A 86 7.11 5.83 -1.99
N ARG A 87 8.02 5.52 -2.91
CA ARG A 87 8.98 4.39 -2.81
C ARG A 87 9.72 4.33 -1.49
N ASP A 88 10.28 5.45 -1.05
CA ASP A 88 11.13 5.50 0.14
C ASP A 88 10.35 5.26 1.44
N GLU A 89 9.12 5.79 1.51
CA GLU A 89 8.22 5.57 2.65
C GLU A 89 7.69 4.14 2.69
N LEU A 90 7.34 3.57 1.53
CA LEU A 90 6.95 2.15 1.42
C LEU A 90 8.07 1.23 1.92
N LEU A 91 9.32 1.50 1.53
CA LEU A 91 10.47 0.77 2.06
C LEU A 91 10.73 1.06 3.54
N ALA A 92 10.38 2.25 4.04
CA ALA A 92 10.48 2.60 5.45
C ALA A 92 9.48 1.82 6.32
N ALA A 93 8.22 1.70 5.87
CA ALA A 93 7.20 0.87 6.51
C ALA A 93 7.69 -0.57 6.70
N VAL A 94 8.29 -1.15 5.66
CA VAL A 94 8.88 -2.51 5.74
C VAL A 94 10.01 -2.59 6.77
N ARG A 95 10.89 -1.57 6.83
CA ARG A 95 11.96 -1.53 7.84
C ARG A 95 11.39 -1.48 9.26
N ARG A 96 10.41 -0.60 9.52
CA ARG A 96 9.76 -0.46 10.82
C ARG A 96 9.19 -1.79 11.33
N VAL A 97 8.57 -2.58 10.44
CA VAL A 97 8.01 -3.91 10.80
C VAL A 97 9.11 -4.94 11.08
N ARG A 98 10.22 -4.90 10.34
CA ARG A 98 11.37 -5.79 10.60
C ARG A 98 12.02 -5.52 11.95
N ASP A 99 11.98 -4.28 12.42
CA ASP A 99 12.52 -3.89 13.73
C ASP A 99 11.62 -4.33 14.91
N TRP A 100 10.43 -4.89 14.65
CA TRP A 100 9.59 -5.49 15.69
C TRP A 100 10.04 -6.90 16.10
N LEU A 101 10.90 -7.53 15.29
CA LEU A 101 11.35 -8.91 15.44
C LEU A 101 12.72 -8.98 16.12
#